data_AF-A0A8J8FTU2-F1
#
_entry.id   AF-A0A8J8FTU2-F1
#
_cell.length_a   1.000
_cell.length_b   1.000
_cell.length_c   1.000
_cell.angle_alpha   90.00
_cell.angle_beta   90.00
_cell.angle_gamma   90.00
#
_symmetry.space_group_name_H-M   'P 1'
#
loop_
_entity.id
_entity.type
_entity.pdbx_description
1 polymer ?
#
loop_
_entity_poly.entity_id
_entity_poly.type
_entity_poly.pdbx_seq_one_letter_code
_entity_poly.pdbx_strand_id
1 'polypeptide(L)'
;MSSRQNIGESFRSIRKEIGKFEFSDKVLDLISLVGVVLFIISFISVFLSDKFNIVNIVFILYPLAIGGLAAAFRMKRRDKPEDTPKMFREWLIIMSSITVIGILIIIIAHILF
;
A
#
# COMPACT_ATOMS: atom_id res chain seq x y z
N MET A 1 19.03 29.25 -14.81
CA MET A 1 18.68 27.89 -15.27
C MET A 1 17.17 27.72 -15.19
N SER A 2 16.52 27.23 -16.25
CA SER A 2 15.04 27.16 -16.27
C SER A 2 14.53 25.94 -15.52
N SER A 3 13.43 26.09 -14.76
CA SER A 3 12.80 25.01 -13.99
C SER A 3 12.46 23.76 -14.80
N ARG A 4 12.31 23.87 -16.13
CA ARG A 4 12.06 22.75 -17.04
C ARG A 4 13.29 21.84 -17.23
N GLN A 5 14.51 22.38 -17.18
CA GLN A 5 15.74 21.59 -17.25
C GLN A 5 15.98 20.80 -15.96
N ASN A 6 15.72 21.40 -14.79
CA ASN A 6 15.87 20.71 -13.49
C ASN A 6 14.92 19.51 -13.35
N ILE A 7 13.68 19.62 -13.80
CA ILE A 7 12.71 18.51 -13.73
C ILE A 7 13.18 17.33 -14.60
N GLY A 8 13.63 17.61 -15.83
CA GLY A 8 14.10 16.56 -16.76
C GLY A 8 15.33 15.83 -16.24
N GLU A 9 16.27 16.54 -15.61
CA GLU A 9 17.44 15.93 -14.98
C GLU A 9 17.09 15.14 -13.72
N SER A 10 16.17 15.62 -12.87
CA SER A 10 15.65 14.87 -11.72
C SER A 10 14.94 13.59 -12.15
N PHE A 11 14.10 13.61 -13.18
CA PHE A 11 13.45 12.39 -13.68
C PHE A 11 14.47 11.39 -14.27
N ARG A 12 15.53 11.87 -14.92
CA ARG A 12 16.63 11.01 -15.40
C ARG A 12 17.44 10.41 -14.26
N SER A 13 17.71 11.16 -13.18
CA SER A 13 18.43 10.63 -12.02
C SER A 13 17.58 9.59 -11.28
N ILE A 14 16.29 9.88 -11.05
CA ILE A 14 15.31 8.95 -10.46
C ILE A 14 15.22 7.67 -11.30
N ARG A 15 15.12 7.78 -12.63
CA ARG A 15 15.07 6.60 -13.51
C ARG A 15 16.35 5.75 -13.45
N LYS A 16 17.53 6.37 -13.31
CA LYS A 16 18.80 5.65 -13.14
C LYS A 16 18.91 4.97 -11.77
N GLU A 17 18.39 5.58 -10.71
CA GLU A 17 18.26 4.94 -9.39
C GLU A 17 17.27 3.78 -9.42
N ILE A 18 16.14 3.92 -10.11
CA ILE A 18 15.12 2.86 -10.28
C ILE A 18 15.69 1.61 -11.00
N GLY A 19 16.71 1.80 -11.84
CA GLY A 19 17.41 0.70 -12.52
C GLY A 19 18.23 -0.22 -11.62
N LYS A 20 18.60 0.22 -10.40
CA LYS A 20 19.46 -0.54 -9.47
C LYS A 20 18.70 -1.38 -8.43
N PHE A 21 17.37 -1.39 -8.44
CA PHE A 21 16.58 -2.07 -7.41
C PHE A 21 16.59 -3.60 -7.57
N GLU A 22 16.76 -4.29 -6.44
CA GLU A 22 16.59 -5.73 -6.30
C GLU A 22 15.14 -6.13 -6.64
N PHE A 23 14.94 -7.35 -7.17
CA PHE A 23 13.62 -7.87 -7.58
C PHE A 23 12.55 -7.71 -6.49
N SER A 24 12.94 -7.93 -5.23
CA SER A 24 12.04 -7.80 -4.08
C SER A 24 11.54 -6.36 -3.84
N ASP A 25 12.35 -5.33 -4.14
CA ASP A 25 11.91 -3.94 -3.98
C ASP A 25 10.91 -3.53 -5.05
N LYS A 26 11.04 -4.07 -6.26
CA LYS A 26 10.04 -3.87 -7.34
C LYS A 26 8.70 -4.50 -6.99
N VAL A 27 8.70 -5.64 -6.31
CA VAL A 27 7.47 -6.29 -5.83
C VAL A 27 6.80 -5.45 -4.75
N LEU A 28 7.56 -4.92 -3.79
CA LEU A 28 7.02 -4.02 -2.75
C LEU A 28 6.45 -2.73 -3.34
N ASP A 29 7.11 -2.16 -4.35
CA ASP A 29 6.61 -1.00 -5.07
C ASP A 29 5.33 -1.28 -5.83
N LEU A 30 5.25 -2.45 -6.47
CA LEU A 30 4.03 -2.88 -7.15
C LEU A 30 2.87 -3.05 -6.15
N ILE A 31 3.11 -3.70 -5.01
CA ILE A 31 2.11 -3.85 -3.95
C ILE A 31 1.66 -2.48 -3.43
N SER A 32 2.59 -1.55 -3.21
CA SER A 32 2.29 -0.19 -2.75
C SER A 32 1.44 0.56 -3.78
N LEU A 33 1.84 0.53 -5.05
CA LEU A 33 1.11 1.16 -6.15
C LEU A 33 -0.29 0.57 -6.30
N VAL A 34 -0.42 -0.76 -6.31
CA VAL A 34 -1.71 -1.45 -6.40
C VAL A 34 -2.60 -1.09 -5.22
N GLY A 35 -2.06 -1.03 -3.99
CA GLY A 35 -2.79 -0.59 -2.80
C GLY A 35 -3.36 0.81 -2.93
N VAL A 36 -2.58 1.77 -3.45
CA VAL A 36 -3.02 3.14 -3.72
C VAL A 36 -4.10 3.19 -4.80
N VAL A 37 -3.92 2.46 -5.91
CA VAL A 37 -4.90 2.40 -7.00
C VAL A 37 -6.23 1.83 -6.51
N LEU A 38 -6.18 0.72 -5.75
CA LEU A 38 -7.37 0.10 -5.17
C LEU A 38 -8.03 1.01 -4.13
N PHE A 39 -7.26 1.75 -3.33
CA PHE A 39 -7.82 2.77 -2.44
C PHE A 39 -8.61 3.82 -3.21
N ILE A 40 -8.07 4.35 -4.31
CA ILE A 40 -8.76 5.36 -5.14
C ILE A 40 -10.04 4.78 -5.74
N ILE A 41 -9.99 3.56 -6.27
CA ILE A 41 -11.17 2.88 -6.85
C ILE A 41 -12.24 2.65 -5.78
N SER A 42 -11.86 2.12 -4.62
CA SER A 42 -12.77 1.93 -3.48
C SER A 42 -13.37 3.26 -3.03
N PHE A 43 -12.55 4.30 -2.90
CA PHE A 43 -12.99 5.62 -2.47
C PHE A 43 -14.03 6.21 -3.43
N ILE A 44 -13.77 6.17 -4.73
CA ILE A 44 -14.71 6.61 -5.77
C ILE A 44 -15.99 5.76 -5.71
N SER A 45 -15.87 4.45 -5.59
CA SER A 45 -17.02 3.54 -5.57
C SER A 45 -17.94 3.79 -4.38
N VAL A 46 -17.37 4.09 -3.21
CA VAL A 46 -18.13 4.46 -2.01
C VAL A 46 -18.74 5.84 -2.13
N PHE A 47 -18.01 6.81 -2.70
CA PHE A 47 -18.52 8.16 -2.90
C PHE A 47 -19.69 8.21 -3.91
N LEU A 48 -19.67 7.32 -4.91
CA LEU A 48 -20.76 7.15 -5.88
C LEU A 48 -21.88 6.23 -5.37
N SER A 49 -21.70 5.60 -4.21
CA SER A 49 -22.72 4.75 -3.61
C SER A 49 -23.61 5.57 -2.68
N ASP A 50 -24.93 5.45 -2.83
CA ASP A 50 -25.91 6.08 -1.93
C ASP A 50 -25.90 5.48 -0.51
N LYS A 51 -25.09 4.43 -0.26
CA LYS A 51 -25.04 3.70 1.02
C LYS A 51 -23.65 3.78 1.63
N PHE A 52 -23.45 4.73 2.54
CA PHE A 52 -22.26 4.75 3.38
C PHE A 52 -22.44 3.78 4.55
N ASN A 53 -21.69 2.67 4.58
CA ASN A 53 -21.74 1.69 5.67
C ASN A 53 -20.33 1.29 6.14
N ILE A 54 -20.24 0.58 7.27
CA ILE A 54 -18.97 0.15 7.87
C ILE A 54 -18.13 -0.72 6.92
N VAL A 55 -18.78 -1.52 6.07
CA VAL A 55 -18.10 -2.37 5.08
C VAL A 55 -17.35 -1.51 4.07
N ASN A 56 -17.99 -0.45 3.57
CA ASN A 56 -17.40 0.49 2.63
C ASN A 56 -16.17 1.20 3.21
N ILE A 57 -16.18 1.54 4.50
CA ILE A 57 -15.00 2.10 5.20
C ILE A 57 -13.85 1.10 5.21
N VAL A 58 -14.12 -0.18 5.51
CA VAL A 58 -13.10 -1.23 5.49
C VAL A 58 -12.52 -1.43 4.09
N PHE A 59 -13.36 -1.42 3.06
CA PHE A 59 -12.92 -1.53 1.66
C PHE A 59 -12.05 -0.36 1.19
N ILE A 60 -12.22 0.82 1.79
CA ILE A 60 -11.33 1.97 1.56
C ILE A 60 -10.02 1.78 2.32
N LEU A 61 -10.07 1.46 3.62
CA LEU A 61 -8.89 1.47 4.47
C LEU A 61 -7.96 0.27 4.24
N TYR A 62 -8.50 -0.87 3.82
CA TYR A 62 -7.74 -2.10 3.64
C TYR A 62 -6.64 -1.98 2.57
N PRO A 63 -6.91 -1.53 1.33
CA PRO A 63 -5.85 -1.33 0.34
C PRO A 63 -4.81 -0.29 0.74
N LEU A 64 -5.24 0.76 1.45
CA LEU A 64 -4.34 1.81 1.93
C LEU A 64 -3.38 1.27 2.99
N ALA A 65 -3.87 0.45 3.92
CA ALA A 65 -3.04 -0.19 4.93
C ALA A 65 -2.00 -1.13 4.29
N ILE A 66 -2.41 -1.94 3.31
CA ILE A 66 -1.49 -2.82 2.55
C ILE A 66 -0.42 -1.99 1.84
N GLY A 67 -0.83 -0.96 1.10
CA GLY A 67 0.09 -0.16 0.31
C GLY A 67 1.06 0.65 1.18
N GLY A 68 0.58 1.19 2.31
CA GLY A 68 1.38 1.91 3.28
C GLY A 68 2.36 1.02 4.03
N LEU A 69 1.95 -0.20 4.41
CA LEU A 69 2.82 -1.17 5.06
C LEU A 69 3.92 -1.68 4.11
N ALA A 70 3.61 -1.89 2.83
CA ALA A 70 4.61 -2.26 1.84
C ALA A 70 5.67 -1.17 1.62
N ALA A 71 5.24 0.10 1.55
CA ALA A 71 6.15 1.25 1.46
C ALA A 71 7.03 1.39 2.71
N ALA A 72 6.44 1.26 3.91
CA ALA A 72 7.17 1.32 5.17
C ALA A 72 8.21 0.19 5.29
N PHE A 73 7.87 -1.02 4.86
CA PHE A 73 8.79 -2.16 4.84
C PHE A 73 9.99 -1.90 3.91
N ARG A 74 9.76 -1.34 2.71
CA ARG A 74 10.84 -0.96 1.78
C ARG A 74 11.79 0.08 2.38
N MET A 75 11.24 1.17 2.93
CA MET A 75 12.05 2.25 3.52
C MET A 75 12.93 1.70 4.63
N LYS A 76 12.36 0.88 5.51
CA LYS A 76 13.07 0.37 6.68
C LYS A 76 14.04 -0.77 6.35
N ARG A 77 13.77 -1.60 5.32
CA ARG A 77 14.75 -2.55 4.77
C ARG A 77 15.98 -1.85 4.18
N ARG A 78 15.78 -0.71 3.51
CA ARG A 78 16.88 0.12 2.98
C ARG A 78 17.77 0.67 4.11
N ASP A 79 17.16 1.06 5.22
CA ASP A 79 17.88 1.66 6.35
C ASP A 79 18.53 0.63 7.27
N LYS A 80 17.91 -0.54 7.47
CA LYS A 80 18.37 -1.62 8.36
C LYS A 80 18.16 -3.01 7.76
N PRO A 81 19.01 -3.43 6.81
CA PRO A 81 18.85 -4.70 6.11
C PRO A 81 18.99 -5.92 7.04
N GLU A 82 19.81 -5.86 8.10
CA GLU A 82 19.95 -6.94 9.08
C GLU A 82 18.63 -7.31 9.82
N ASP A 83 17.70 -6.37 9.97
CA ASP A 83 16.42 -6.59 10.68
C ASP A 83 15.29 -7.13 9.77
N THR A 84 15.55 -7.25 8.46
CA THR A 84 14.56 -7.64 7.43
C THR A 84 13.75 -8.89 7.78
N PRO A 85 14.32 -10.04 8.22
CA PRO A 85 13.53 -11.24 8.51
C PRO A 85 12.60 -11.08 9.71
N LYS A 86 13.03 -10.36 10.76
CA LYS A 86 12.19 -10.06 11.92
C LYS A 86 11.05 -9.13 11.53
N MET A 87 11.35 -8.10 10.73
CA MET A 87 10.35 -7.17 10.23
C MET A 87 9.36 -7.83 9.28
N PHE A 88 9.79 -8.77 8.44
CA PHE A 88 8.89 -9.50 7.54
C PHE A 88 7.88 -10.33 8.35
N ARG A 89 8.32 -10.92 9.46
CA ARG A 89 7.43 -11.63 10.39
C ARG A 89 6.41 -10.68 11.04
N GLU A 90 6.84 -9.52 11.52
CA GLU A 90 5.93 -8.50 12.07
C GLU A 90 4.93 -8.02 11.00
N TRP A 91 5.40 -7.81 9.77
CA TRP A 91 4.57 -7.43 8.63
C TRP A 91 3.52 -8.50 8.31
N LEU A 92 3.91 -9.77 8.26
CA LEU A 92 2.98 -10.90 8.08
C LEU A 92 1.93 -10.98 9.18
N ILE A 93 2.32 -10.73 10.44
CA ILE A 93 1.37 -10.71 11.57
C ILE A 93 0.36 -9.57 11.38
N ILE A 94 0.83 -8.36 11.09
CA ILE A 94 -0.04 -7.19 10.88
C ILE A 94 -1.01 -7.44 9.72
N MET A 95 -0.51 -7.93 8.58
CA MET A 95 -1.34 -8.23 7.41
C MET A 95 -2.38 -9.31 7.70
N SER A 96 -1.99 -10.35 8.44
CA SER A 96 -2.91 -11.43 8.86
C SER A 96 -3.99 -10.88 9.78
N SER A 97 -3.63 -10.06 10.77
CA SER A 97 -4.60 -9.44 11.68
C SER A 97 -5.58 -8.52 10.95
N ILE A 98 -5.10 -7.67 10.04
CA ILE A 98 -5.97 -6.78 9.23
C ILE A 98 -6.92 -7.60 8.36
N THR A 99 -6.45 -8.71 7.78
CA THR A 99 -7.29 -9.62 6.97
C THR A 99 -8.36 -10.30 7.81
N VAL A 100 -8.01 -10.82 8.99
CA VAL A 100 -8.98 -11.42 9.92
C VAL A 100 -10.02 -10.40 10.36
N ILE A 101 -9.62 -9.19 10.72
CA ILE A 101 -10.54 -8.10 11.08
C ILE A 101 -11.46 -7.76 9.91
N GLY A 102 -10.93 -7.63 8.69
CA GLY A 102 -11.71 -7.37 7.48
C GLY A 102 -12.76 -8.46 7.23
N ILE A 103 -12.38 -9.74 7.34
CA ILE A 103 -13.30 -10.87 7.20
C ILE A 103 -14.40 -10.83 8.27
N LEU A 104 -14.04 -10.59 9.54
CA LEU A 104 -15.00 -10.51 10.63
C LEU A 104 -16.02 -9.40 10.39
N ILE A 105 -15.59 -8.23 9.92
CA ILE A 105 -16.50 -7.11 9.62
C ILE A 105 -17.45 -7.47 8.47
N ILE A 106 -16.96 -8.14 7.43
CA ILE A 106 -17.81 -8.60 6.31
C ILE A 106 -18.86 -9.61 6.80
N ILE A 107 -18.47 -10.57 7.64
CA ILE A 107 -19.39 -11.56 8.21
C ILE A 107 -20.45 -10.88 9.08
N ILE A 108 -20.04 -9.96 9.96
CA ILE A 108 -20.95 -9.21 10.82
C ILE A 108 -21.95 -8.40 9.99
N ALA A 109 -21.47 -7.74 8.94
CA ALA A 109 -22.33 -6.98 8.04
C ALA A 109 -23.30 -7.86 7.25
N HIS A 110 -22.91 -9.08 6.90
CA HIS A 110 -23.78 -10.04 6.21
C HIS A 110 -24.85 -10.66 7.13
N ILE A 111 -24.58 -10.77 8.43
CA ILE A 111 -25.53 -11.32 9.41
C ILE A 111 -26.51 -10.26 9.90
N LEU A 112 -26.06 -9.00 10.03
CA LEU A 112 -26.86 -7.91 10.60
C LEU A 112 -27.71 -7.12 9.58
N PHE A 113 -27.47 -7.27 8.27
CA PHE A 113 -28.21 -6.61 7.18
C PHE A 113 -28.72 -7.61 6.16
#